data_AF-A0A2A4WN40-F1
#
_entry.id   AF-A0A2A4WN40-F1
#
_cell.length_a   1.000
_cell.length_b   1.000
_cell.length_c   1.000
_cell.angle_alpha   90.00
_cell.angle_beta   90.00
_cell.angle_gamma   90.00
#
_symmetry.space_group_name_H-M   'P 1'
#
loop_
_entity.id
_entity.type
_entity.pdbx_description
1 polymer ?
#
loop_
_entity_poly.entity_id
_entity_poly.type
_entity_poly.pdbx_seq_one_letter_code
_entity_poly.pdbx_strand_id
1 'polypeptide(L)'
;MKSHLTVFALTAILIVSIGMAPAFGQLTNESIVVTTDKASYSEGETIVITGEVRDLYSGTPISVIVKAPNGNLVSIAQIDVGADKKFSTEMTAGGALMKSEGAYIVTAQYGTVNRSAETTFEFGGAAATVTPPEEDESMVSDTMVSMGDGNGSIGYEITGGQLLSITPDVDANSLIVGIDATSDGSLTLTIPRSVADALLETGEDDEFFVLVDGEEVDFSEDVSSTDRTLTIAFQAGAEEIEIIGTFVVPEFGTIAAMILAVAIVSIIAVSAKSRLSIMPRY
;
A
#
# COMPACT_ATOMS: atom_id res chain seq x y z
N MET A 1 -24.57 37.22 -36.93
CA MET A 1 -23.66 36.85 -35.83
C MET A 1 -24.51 36.45 -34.64
N LYS A 2 -24.73 35.14 -34.45
CA LYS A 2 -25.53 34.59 -33.36
C LYS A 2 -24.56 33.84 -32.45
N SER A 3 -24.20 34.41 -31.31
CA SER A 3 -23.38 33.73 -30.30
C SER A 3 -24.28 32.82 -29.47
N HIS A 4 -24.09 31.51 -29.62
CA HIS A 4 -24.56 30.53 -28.64
C HIS A 4 -23.56 30.50 -27.50
N LEU A 5 -23.98 31.04 -26.34
CA LEU A 5 -23.26 30.91 -25.08
C LEU A 5 -23.70 29.58 -24.46
N THR A 6 -22.84 28.56 -24.55
CA THR A 6 -23.05 27.28 -23.88
C THR A 6 -22.70 27.44 -22.40
N VAL A 7 -23.72 27.27 -21.56
CA VAL A 7 -23.67 27.27 -20.10
C VAL A 7 -22.95 26.00 -19.63
N PHE A 8 -21.80 26.14 -18.97
CA PHE A 8 -21.21 25.09 -18.15
C PHE A 8 -21.88 25.13 -16.78
N ALA A 9 -22.68 24.12 -16.47
CA ALA A 9 -23.21 23.89 -15.13
C ALA A 9 -22.08 23.34 -14.24
N LEU A 10 -21.46 24.20 -13.42
CA LEU A 10 -20.70 23.75 -12.26
C LEU A 10 -21.70 23.34 -11.17
N THR A 11 -21.89 22.04 -10.97
CA THR A 11 -22.51 21.52 -9.74
C THR A 11 -21.47 21.54 -8.62
N ALA A 12 -21.62 22.52 -7.73
CA ALA A 12 -20.96 22.53 -6.42
C ALA A 12 -21.58 21.43 -5.55
N ILE A 13 -20.80 20.39 -5.20
CA ILE A 13 -21.21 19.44 -4.18
C ILE A 13 -21.05 20.13 -2.83
N LEU A 14 -22.19 20.44 -2.23
CA LEU A 14 -22.34 21.07 -0.93
C LEU A 14 -22.10 19.96 0.12
N ILE A 15 -20.86 19.81 0.59
CA ILE A 15 -20.56 18.93 1.73
C ILE A 15 -21.15 19.61 2.97
N VAL A 16 -22.37 19.22 3.32
CA VAL A 16 -22.97 19.56 4.60
C VAL A 16 -22.12 18.86 5.66
N SER A 17 -21.28 19.64 6.34
CA SER A 17 -20.60 19.25 7.57
C SER A 17 -21.65 19.04 8.66
N ILE A 18 -22.24 17.85 8.70
CA ILE A 18 -22.97 17.39 9.87
C ILE A 18 -21.91 17.00 10.89
N GLY A 19 -21.53 17.96 11.75
CA GLY A 19 -20.92 17.63 13.02
C GLY A 19 -21.94 16.86 13.85
N MET A 20 -21.82 15.55 13.90
CA MET A 20 -22.54 14.73 14.87
C MET A 20 -21.58 14.42 16.02
N ALA A 21 -21.84 15.07 17.15
CA ALA A 21 -21.47 14.52 18.44
C ALA A 21 -22.00 13.08 18.56
N PRO A 22 -21.32 12.19 19.31
CA PRO A 22 -21.88 10.89 19.60
C PRO A 22 -23.28 11.07 20.19
N ALA A 23 -24.25 10.33 19.65
CA ALA A 23 -25.61 10.29 20.17
C ALA A 23 -25.58 9.65 21.58
N PHE A 24 -25.27 10.45 22.60
CA PHE A 24 -25.54 10.11 23.99
C PHE A 24 -27.04 10.20 24.21
N GLY A 25 -27.71 9.05 24.26
CA GLY A 25 -29.15 9.05 24.43
C GLY A 25 -29.87 7.71 24.47
N GLN A 26 -29.26 6.61 24.92
CA GLN A 26 -30.08 5.49 25.42
C GLN A 26 -29.37 4.74 26.54
N LEU A 27 -30.03 4.65 27.70
CA LEU A 27 -29.64 3.79 28.82
C LEU A 27 -29.86 2.33 28.41
N THR A 28 -28.95 1.77 27.63
CA THR A 28 -28.85 0.34 27.38
C THR A 28 -27.75 -0.21 28.28
N ASN A 29 -28.10 -1.18 29.13
CA ASN A 29 -27.12 -2.02 29.85
C ASN A 29 -26.41 -2.89 28.80
N GLU A 30 -25.58 -2.28 27.95
CA GLU A 30 -24.93 -2.97 26.86
C GLU A 30 -23.92 -3.95 27.45
N SER A 31 -24.17 -5.24 27.24
CA SER A 31 -23.24 -6.29 27.65
C SER A 31 -21.94 -6.26 26.85
N ILE A 32 -21.95 -5.57 25.70
CA ILE A 32 -20.85 -5.39 24.77
C ILE A 32 -21.05 -4.06 24.04
N VAL A 33 -19.95 -3.36 23.75
CA VAL A 33 -19.91 -2.16 22.91
C VAL A 33 -18.87 -2.40 21.81
N VAL A 34 -19.11 -1.89 20.61
CA VAL A 34 -18.17 -1.96 19.48
C VAL A 34 -18.10 -0.62 18.75
N THR A 35 -16.90 -0.21 18.36
CA THR A 35 -16.61 1.03 17.65
C THR A 35 -15.49 0.83 16.63
N THR A 36 -15.41 1.73 15.66
CA THR A 36 -14.29 1.85 14.72
C THR A 36 -13.47 3.10 15.05
N ASP A 37 -12.22 3.17 14.60
CA ASP A 37 -11.35 4.34 14.81
C ASP A 37 -11.74 5.57 13.98
N LYS A 38 -12.40 5.37 12.83
CA LYS A 38 -12.93 6.42 11.95
C LYS A 38 -14.38 6.11 11.54
N ALA A 39 -15.08 7.16 11.11
CA ALA A 39 -16.43 7.05 10.55
C ALA A 39 -16.44 6.71 9.06
N SER A 40 -15.31 6.90 8.36
CA SER A 40 -15.20 6.67 6.92
C SER A 40 -13.81 6.21 6.53
N TYR A 41 -13.73 5.34 5.52
CA TYR A 41 -12.48 4.79 5.02
C TYR A 41 -12.42 4.79 3.48
N SER A 42 -11.22 4.98 2.95
CA SER A 42 -10.85 4.75 1.56
C SER A 42 -10.21 3.38 1.40
N GLU A 43 -10.16 2.87 0.17
CA GLU A 43 -9.48 1.60 -0.14
C GLU A 43 -8.01 1.63 0.32
N GLY A 44 -7.55 0.53 0.91
CA GLY A 44 -6.22 0.37 1.49
C GLY A 44 -6.07 0.88 2.92
N GLU A 45 -7.02 1.63 3.46
CA GLU A 45 -6.93 2.10 4.86
C GLU A 45 -7.19 0.97 5.86
N THR A 46 -6.47 0.98 6.98
CA THR A 46 -6.72 0.06 8.08
C THR A 46 -7.92 0.51 8.90
N ILE A 47 -8.89 -0.38 9.05
CA ILE A 47 -10.06 -0.26 9.94
C ILE A 47 -9.71 -0.95 11.24
N VAL A 48 -9.63 -0.18 12.33
CA VAL A 48 -9.41 -0.72 13.67
C VAL A 48 -10.76 -0.83 14.37
N ILE A 49 -11.21 -2.06 14.60
CA ILE A 49 -12.46 -2.36 15.31
C ILE A 49 -12.10 -2.67 16.75
N THR A 50 -12.63 -1.86 17.67
CA THR A 50 -12.42 -1.99 19.10
C THR A 50 -13.74 -2.19 19.82
N GLY A 51 -13.69 -2.85 20.96
CA GLY A 51 -14.86 -2.94 21.83
C GLY A 51 -14.54 -3.40 23.23
N GLU A 52 -15.56 -3.32 24.07
CA GLU A 52 -15.49 -3.65 25.50
C GLU A 52 -16.70 -4.48 25.87
N VAL A 53 -16.50 -5.49 26.72
CA VAL A 53 -17.57 -6.31 27.28
C VAL A 53 -17.76 -6.02 28.76
N ARG A 54 -19.00 -6.09 29.22
CA ARG A 54 -19.30 -5.85 30.64
C ARG A 54 -18.79 -6.98 31.54
N ASP A 55 -19.00 -8.22 31.10
CA ASP A 55 -18.73 -9.44 31.85
C ASP A 55 -17.82 -10.35 31.02
N LEU A 56 -16.74 -10.87 31.61
CA LEU A 56 -15.79 -11.76 30.94
C LEU A 56 -16.22 -13.22 31.10
N TYR A 57 -16.34 -13.95 30.00
CA TYR A 57 -16.64 -15.39 29.97
C TYR A 57 -15.41 -16.16 29.48
N SER A 58 -14.75 -16.86 30.40
CA SER A 58 -13.53 -17.60 30.10
C SER A 58 -13.76 -18.65 29.02
N GLY A 59 -12.83 -18.73 28.05
CA GLY A 59 -12.88 -19.67 26.93
C GLY A 59 -13.99 -19.39 25.90
N THR A 60 -14.63 -18.22 25.97
CA THR A 60 -15.59 -17.78 24.96
C THR A 60 -14.95 -16.65 24.15
N PRO A 61 -14.84 -16.75 22.81
CA PRO A 61 -14.39 -15.66 21.97
C PRO A 61 -15.56 -14.75 21.54
N ILE A 62 -15.24 -13.53 21.11
CA ILE A 62 -16.14 -12.63 20.41
C ILE A 62 -16.03 -12.90 18.91
N SER A 63 -17.17 -13.02 18.23
CA SER A 63 -17.23 -13.02 16.78
C SER A 63 -17.51 -11.60 16.29
N VAL A 64 -16.60 -11.02 15.54
CA VAL A 64 -16.77 -9.74 14.85
C VAL A 64 -17.08 -10.04 13.38
N ILE A 65 -18.23 -9.59 12.91
CA ILE A 65 -18.75 -9.84 11.56
C ILE A 65 -18.92 -8.49 10.87
N VAL A 66 -18.35 -8.34 9.67
CA VAL A 66 -18.52 -7.14 8.86
C VAL A 66 -19.37 -7.49 7.64
N LYS A 67 -20.42 -6.70 7.40
CA LYS A 67 -21.34 -6.86 6.26
C LYS A 67 -21.39 -5.61 5.41
N ALA A 68 -21.43 -5.83 4.10
CA ALA A 68 -21.59 -4.80 3.09
C ALA A 68 -23.03 -4.26 3.06
N PRO A 69 -23.27 -3.07 2.46
CA PRO A 69 -24.60 -2.47 2.33
C PRO A 69 -25.64 -3.39 1.64
N ASN A 70 -25.17 -4.26 0.75
CA ASN A 70 -25.98 -5.26 0.05
C ASN A 70 -26.28 -6.53 0.89
N GLY A 71 -25.83 -6.56 2.14
CA GLY A 71 -26.00 -7.68 3.08
C GLY A 71 -24.96 -8.80 2.93
N ASN A 72 -24.03 -8.70 1.96
CA ASN A 72 -22.96 -9.69 1.78
C ASN A 72 -21.97 -9.63 2.93
N LEU A 73 -21.42 -10.80 3.27
CA LEU A 73 -20.41 -10.94 4.31
C LEU A 73 -19.04 -10.52 3.75
N VAL A 74 -18.38 -9.63 4.48
CA VAL A 74 -17.07 -9.07 4.11
C VAL A 74 -15.96 -9.73 4.91
N SER A 75 -16.14 -9.85 6.22
CA SER A 75 -15.16 -10.46 7.11
C SER A 75 -15.82 -11.09 8.32
N ILE A 76 -15.19 -12.14 8.86
CA ILE A 76 -15.45 -12.69 10.18
C ILE A 76 -14.11 -12.85 10.89
N ALA A 77 -14.03 -12.35 12.12
CA ALA A 77 -12.92 -12.61 13.03
C ALA A 77 -13.44 -13.17 14.36
N GLN A 78 -12.68 -14.07 14.96
CA GLN A 78 -12.91 -14.54 16.32
C GLN A 78 -11.77 -14.06 17.22
N ILE A 79 -12.11 -13.32 18.27
CA ILE A 79 -11.15 -12.64 19.15
C ILE A 79 -11.40 -13.06 20.59
N ASP A 80 -10.34 -13.53 21.25
CA ASP A 80 -10.36 -13.74 22.70
C ASP A 80 -10.38 -12.39 23.43
N VAL A 81 -11.24 -12.29 24.44
CA VAL A 81 -11.36 -11.06 25.22
C VAL A 81 -10.22 -10.98 26.23
N GLY A 82 -9.54 -9.84 26.26
CA GLY A 82 -8.46 -9.57 27.20
C GLY A 82 -8.94 -9.57 28.67
N ALA A 83 -8.00 -9.72 29.59
CA ALA A 83 -8.28 -9.63 31.04
C ALA A 83 -8.82 -8.25 31.46
N ASP A 84 -8.56 -7.22 30.64
CA ASP A 84 -9.08 -5.87 30.75
C ASP A 84 -10.51 -5.71 30.18
N LYS A 85 -11.13 -6.81 29.74
CA LYS A 85 -12.46 -6.89 29.12
C LYS A 85 -12.57 -6.21 27.76
N LYS A 86 -11.45 -5.98 27.09
CA LYS A 86 -11.42 -5.35 25.78
C LYS A 86 -11.07 -6.34 24.69
N PHE A 87 -11.47 -6.01 23.47
CA PHE A 87 -11.07 -6.72 22.26
C PHE A 87 -10.74 -5.70 21.17
N SER A 88 -9.82 -6.10 20.29
CA SER A 88 -9.41 -5.31 19.14
C SER A 88 -9.12 -6.24 17.98
N THR A 89 -9.53 -5.84 16.79
CA THR A 89 -9.15 -6.49 15.53
C THR A 89 -8.96 -5.44 14.46
N GLU A 90 -8.15 -5.76 13.48
CA GLU A 90 -7.86 -4.87 12.36
C GLU A 90 -8.27 -5.57 11.07
N MET A 91 -8.73 -4.79 10.10
CA MET A 91 -8.92 -5.24 8.72
C MET A 91 -8.60 -4.12 7.75
N THR A 92 -8.14 -4.46 6.55
CA THR A 92 -7.94 -3.47 5.49
C THR A 92 -9.26 -3.19 4.78
N ALA A 93 -9.60 -1.92 4.61
CA ALA A 93 -10.73 -1.46 3.81
C ALA A 93 -10.47 -1.77 2.33
N GLY A 94 -11.37 -2.48 1.66
CA GLY A 94 -11.20 -2.91 0.27
C GLY A 94 -10.95 -4.41 0.10
N GLY A 95 -10.37 -4.79 -1.04
CA GLY A 95 -10.10 -6.20 -1.38
C GLY A 95 -11.30 -6.92 -2.03
N ALA A 96 -11.19 -8.24 -2.19
CA ALA A 96 -12.14 -9.02 -2.99
C ALA A 96 -13.60 -8.95 -2.51
N LEU A 97 -13.81 -8.79 -1.20
CA LEU A 97 -15.12 -8.87 -0.56
C LEU A 97 -15.72 -7.50 -0.17
N MET A 98 -14.98 -6.40 -0.30
CA MET A 98 -15.37 -5.05 0.13
C MET A 98 -15.21 -4.04 -1.01
N LYS A 99 -16.06 -4.13 -2.03
CA LYS A 99 -15.94 -3.31 -3.26
C LYS A 99 -16.95 -2.18 -3.36
N SER A 100 -18.14 -2.37 -2.80
CA SER A 100 -19.24 -1.44 -2.97
C SER A 100 -19.10 -0.24 -2.05
N GLU A 101 -19.29 0.96 -2.58
CA GLU A 101 -19.43 2.16 -1.75
C GLU A 101 -20.67 2.07 -0.84
N GLY A 102 -20.59 2.71 0.32
CA GLY A 102 -21.70 2.90 1.25
C GLY A 102 -21.43 2.43 2.68
N ALA A 103 -22.50 2.33 3.46
CA ALA A 103 -22.47 2.02 4.89
C ALA A 103 -22.30 0.51 5.18
N TYR A 104 -21.18 0.15 5.79
CA TYR A 104 -20.89 -1.20 6.26
C TYR A 104 -21.31 -1.34 7.72
N ILE A 105 -21.80 -2.53 8.08
CA ILE A 105 -22.25 -2.86 9.44
C ILE A 105 -21.23 -3.81 10.07
N VAL A 106 -20.73 -3.44 11.24
CA VAL A 106 -19.89 -4.28 12.09
C VAL A 106 -20.75 -4.80 13.24
N THR A 107 -20.95 -6.11 13.32
CA THR A 107 -21.65 -6.78 14.41
C THR A 107 -20.62 -7.52 15.27
N ALA A 108 -20.50 -7.14 16.54
CA ALA A 108 -19.76 -7.91 17.53
C ALA A 108 -20.73 -8.77 18.35
N GLN A 109 -20.50 -10.08 18.41
CA GLN A 109 -21.31 -11.03 19.17
C GLN A 109 -20.46 -11.82 20.15
N TYR A 110 -20.85 -11.80 21.42
CA TYR A 110 -20.15 -12.51 22.48
C TYR A 110 -20.88 -13.78 22.92
N GLY A 111 -20.55 -14.91 22.29
CA GLY A 111 -21.07 -16.26 22.57
C GLY A 111 -22.54 -16.50 22.21
N THR A 112 -23.44 -15.59 22.55
CA THR A 112 -24.89 -15.70 22.27
C THR A 112 -25.40 -14.46 21.55
N VAL A 113 -26.41 -14.61 20.68
CA VAL A 113 -27.05 -13.50 19.94
C VAL A 113 -27.56 -12.36 20.82
N ASN A 114 -27.96 -12.64 22.07
CA ASN A 114 -28.44 -11.65 23.04
C ASN A 114 -27.32 -10.76 23.62
N ARG A 115 -26.06 -11.04 23.30
CA ARG A 115 -24.89 -10.25 23.70
C ARG A 115 -24.19 -9.76 22.43
N SER A 116 -24.91 -8.92 21.68
CA SER A 116 -24.40 -8.34 20.45
C SER A 116 -24.46 -6.81 20.50
N ALA A 117 -23.54 -6.18 19.79
CA ALA A 117 -23.54 -4.75 19.51
C ALA A 117 -23.21 -4.52 18.04
N GLU A 118 -23.70 -3.42 17.51
CA GLU A 118 -23.46 -3.04 16.12
C GLU A 118 -22.92 -1.61 16.03
N THR A 119 -22.03 -1.40 15.08
CA THR A 119 -21.58 -0.07 14.67
C THR A 119 -21.47 -0.03 13.16
N THR A 120 -21.39 1.18 12.61
CA THR A 120 -21.35 1.39 11.16
C THR A 120 -20.24 2.33 10.77
N PHE A 121 -19.66 2.10 9.60
CA PHE A 121 -18.72 3.03 8.98
C PHE A 121 -19.01 3.14 7.48
N GLU A 122 -18.64 4.27 6.89
CA GLU A 122 -18.78 4.51 5.45
C GLU A 122 -17.51 4.05 4.71
N PHE A 123 -17.70 3.42 3.56
CA PHE A 123 -16.60 3.10 2.65
C PHE A 123 -16.82 3.82 1.33
N GLY A 124 -15.79 4.53 0.85
CA GLY A 124 -15.84 5.31 -0.39
C GLY A 124 -15.98 4.47 -1.68
N GLY A 125 -16.06 3.14 -1.56
CA GLY A 125 -16.04 2.21 -2.67
C GLY A 125 -14.61 1.86 -3.07
N ALA A 126 -14.46 0.70 -3.72
CA ALA A 126 -13.23 0.44 -4.46
C ALA A 126 -13.15 1.48 -5.58
N ALA A 127 -11.99 2.11 -5.75
CA ALA A 127 -11.76 2.87 -6.97
C ALA A 127 -12.06 1.94 -8.14
N ALA A 128 -12.79 2.40 -9.17
CA ALA A 128 -13.19 1.55 -10.29
C ALA A 128 -11.96 0.90 -10.94
N THR A 129 -11.64 -0.31 -10.51
CA THR A 129 -10.62 -1.15 -11.10
C THR A 129 -11.33 -2.01 -12.14
N VAL A 130 -11.05 -1.70 -13.40
CA VAL A 130 -11.13 -2.70 -14.48
C VAL A 130 -10.46 -3.98 -13.96
N THR A 131 -11.21 -5.06 -14.08
CA THR A 131 -11.01 -6.35 -13.42
C THR A 131 -9.57 -6.87 -13.51
N PRO A 132 -8.90 -7.13 -12.38
CA PRO A 132 -7.78 -8.05 -12.32
C PRO A 132 -8.32 -9.49 -12.23
N PRO A 133 -7.90 -10.41 -13.13
CA PRO A 133 -7.92 -11.84 -12.90
C PRO A 133 -7.05 -12.19 -11.69
N GLU A 134 -7.31 -13.37 -11.11
CA GLU A 134 -6.63 -13.91 -9.94
C GLU A 134 -5.10 -13.91 -10.06
N GLU A 135 -4.47 -13.73 -8.90
CA GLU A 135 -3.05 -13.91 -8.58
C GLU A 135 -2.23 -14.63 -9.67
N ASP A 136 -1.58 -13.83 -10.50
CA ASP A 136 -0.29 -14.19 -11.08
C ASP A 136 0.68 -13.07 -10.68
N GLU A 137 1.86 -13.44 -10.24
CA GLU A 137 2.90 -12.52 -9.78
C GLU A 137 3.39 -11.67 -10.96
N SER A 138 2.68 -10.59 -11.27
CA SER A 138 3.07 -9.68 -12.34
C SER A 138 2.81 -8.25 -11.93
N MET A 139 3.88 -7.64 -11.42
CA MET A 139 4.06 -6.20 -11.16
C MET A 139 4.10 -5.40 -12.48
N VAL A 140 3.22 -5.68 -13.44
CA VAL A 140 3.21 -5.04 -14.75
C VAL A 140 1.81 -4.55 -15.07
N SER A 141 1.50 -3.31 -14.66
CA SER A 141 0.41 -2.57 -15.29
C SER A 141 0.96 -2.06 -16.62
N ASP A 142 0.18 -2.17 -17.72
CA ASP A 142 0.52 -1.92 -19.15
C ASP A 142 1.44 -0.71 -19.52
N THR A 143 1.84 0.15 -18.58
CA THR A 143 2.79 1.25 -18.81
C THR A 143 3.61 1.66 -17.56
N MET A 144 3.41 1.01 -16.41
CA MET A 144 4.11 1.34 -15.16
C MET A 144 4.38 0.10 -14.32
N VAL A 145 5.63 -0.03 -13.85
CA VAL A 145 6.04 -0.98 -12.82
C VAL A 145 6.21 -0.22 -11.51
N SER A 146 5.52 -0.69 -10.47
CA SER A 146 5.72 -0.22 -9.11
C SER A 146 6.70 -1.14 -8.41
N MET A 147 7.83 -0.59 -7.98
CA MET A 147 8.67 -1.24 -6.96
C MET A 147 7.85 -1.25 -5.67
N GLY A 148 7.76 -2.40 -4.99
CA GLY A 148 6.72 -2.72 -4.00
C GLY A 148 6.66 -1.87 -2.72
N ASP A 149 7.33 -0.72 -2.63
CA ASP A 149 7.49 0.10 -1.43
C ASP A 149 7.07 1.58 -1.56
N GLY A 150 6.52 1.98 -2.71
CA GLY A 150 5.98 3.33 -2.94
C GLY A 150 7.04 4.40 -3.26
N ASN A 151 8.29 4.01 -3.52
CA ASN A 151 9.36 4.93 -3.90
C ASN A 151 9.64 4.89 -5.41
N GLY A 152 8.82 5.62 -6.17
CA GLY A 152 9.03 5.86 -7.61
C GLY A 152 8.57 4.69 -8.48
N SER A 153 7.55 4.92 -9.28
CA SER A 153 7.16 3.99 -10.34
C SER A 153 8.14 4.14 -11.51
N ILE A 154 8.67 3.02 -12.01
CA ILE A 154 9.41 3.01 -13.29
C ILE A 154 8.35 2.95 -14.39
N GLY A 155 8.32 3.97 -15.24
CA GLY A 155 7.48 3.96 -16.43
C GLY A 155 8.08 3.03 -17.48
N TYR A 156 7.26 2.32 -18.25
CA TYR A 156 7.76 1.50 -19.34
C TYR A 156 6.84 1.47 -20.55
N GLU A 157 7.41 1.22 -21.72
CA GLU A 157 6.70 0.85 -22.94
C GLU A 157 7.44 -0.31 -23.58
N ILE A 158 6.74 -1.40 -23.92
CA ILE A 158 7.35 -2.56 -24.58
C ILE A 158 6.63 -2.88 -25.89
N THR A 159 7.41 -3.21 -26.91
CA THR A 159 6.92 -3.76 -28.18
C THR A 159 7.60 -5.10 -28.44
N GLY A 160 6.91 -6.03 -29.10
CA GLY A 160 7.47 -7.36 -29.42
C GLY A 160 7.51 -8.36 -28.26
N GLY A 161 7.09 -7.98 -27.06
CA GLY A 161 7.06 -8.88 -25.91
C GLY A 161 6.19 -8.35 -24.78
N GLN A 162 6.28 -9.02 -23.63
CA GLN A 162 5.69 -8.57 -22.37
C GLN A 162 6.78 -8.36 -21.34
N LEU A 163 6.63 -7.33 -20.53
CA LEU A 163 7.43 -7.17 -19.32
C LEU A 163 6.89 -8.14 -18.27
N LEU A 164 7.76 -8.83 -17.55
CA LEU A 164 7.39 -9.77 -16.48
C LEU A 164 7.70 -9.16 -15.10
N SER A 165 8.90 -8.61 -14.95
CA SER A 165 9.37 -8.05 -13.68
C SER A 165 10.48 -7.02 -13.88
N ILE A 166 10.65 -6.14 -12.89
CA ILE A 166 11.86 -5.33 -12.71
C ILE A 166 12.27 -5.53 -11.26
N THR A 167 13.48 -6.01 -11.02
CA THR A 167 14.01 -6.31 -9.69
C THR A 167 15.38 -5.65 -9.50
N PRO A 168 15.58 -4.82 -8.47
CA PRO A 168 16.89 -4.27 -8.17
C PRO A 168 17.84 -5.32 -7.60
N ASP A 169 19.04 -5.45 -8.19
CA ASP A 169 20.20 -6.12 -7.61
C ASP A 169 21.15 -5.07 -7.01
N VAL A 170 21.08 -4.96 -5.69
CA VAL A 170 21.83 -3.96 -4.91
C VAL A 170 23.29 -4.35 -4.71
N ASP A 171 23.63 -5.63 -4.87
CA ASP A 171 25.00 -6.10 -4.76
C ASP A 171 25.75 -5.85 -6.08
N ALA A 172 25.04 -5.92 -7.21
CA ALA A 172 25.56 -5.62 -8.54
C ALA A 172 25.35 -4.17 -9.00
N ASN A 173 24.57 -3.36 -8.27
CA ASN A 173 24.10 -2.02 -8.68
C ASN A 173 23.38 -2.04 -10.04
N SER A 174 22.54 -3.05 -10.25
CA SER A 174 21.81 -3.24 -11.51
C SER A 174 20.31 -3.39 -11.30
N LEU A 175 19.54 -3.14 -12.36
CA LEU A 175 18.13 -3.50 -12.47
C LEU A 175 18.03 -4.72 -13.38
N ILE A 176 17.51 -5.81 -12.85
CA ILE A 176 17.22 -7.04 -13.59
C ILE A 176 15.78 -6.95 -14.09
N VAL A 177 15.62 -6.99 -15.41
CA VAL A 177 14.34 -6.85 -16.08
C VAL A 177 13.99 -8.15 -16.78
N GLY A 178 13.01 -8.87 -16.25
CA GLY A 178 12.49 -10.09 -16.88
C GLY A 178 11.47 -9.73 -17.97
N ILE A 179 11.63 -10.30 -19.17
CA ILE A 179 10.72 -10.12 -20.30
C ILE A 179 10.32 -11.47 -20.93
N ASP A 180 9.20 -11.50 -21.65
CA ASP A 180 8.79 -12.59 -22.53
C ASP A 180 8.72 -12.04 -23.97
N ALA A 181 9.82 -12.17 -24.72
CA ALA A 181 9.94 -11.65 -26.09
C ALA A 181 9.34 -12.60 -27.13
N THR A 182 8.13 -12.32 -27.59
CA THR A 182 7.44 -13.11 -28.62
C THR A 182 7.87 -12.77 -30.07
N SER A 183 8.45 -11.59 -30.28
CA SER A 183 9.04 -11.13 -31.54
C SER A 183 10.16 -10.11 -31.27
N ASP A 184 10.92 -9.76 -32.30
CA ASP A 184 11.85 -8.62 -32.22
C ASP A 184 11.10 -7.35 -31.81
N GLY A 185 11.72 -6.55 -30.96
CA GLY A 185 11.05 -5.48 -30.26
C GLY A 185 11.99 -4.53 -29.55
N SER A 186 11.40 -3.67 -28.71
CA SER A 186 12.14 -2.75 -27.85
C SER A 186 11.42 -2.50 -26.55
N LEU A 187 12.20 -2.31 -25.49
CA LEU A 187 11.76 -1.87 -24.18
C LEU A 187 12.26 -0.44 -23.94
N THR A 188 11.33 0.47 -23.67
CA THR A 188 11.61 1.82 -23.19
C THR A 188 11.32 1.87 -21.70
N LEU A 189 12.27 2.34 -20.89
CA LEU A 189 12.14 2.52 -19.44
C LEU A 189 12.39 3.97 -19.07
N THR A 190 11.52 4.55 -18.26
CA THR A 190 11.71 5.86 -17.62
C THR A 190 12.02 5.61 -16.15
N ILE A 191 13.30 5.72 -15.81
CA ILE A 191 13.84 5.39 -14.49
C ILE A 191 14.07 6.69 -13.72
N PRO A 192 13.41 6.90 -12.57
CA PRO A 192 13.74 8.05 -11.73
C PRO A 192 15.18 7.95 -11.24
N ARG A 193 15.93 9.05 -11.27
CA ARG A 193 17.32 9.09 -10.76
C ARG A 193 17.43 8.78 -9.28
N SER A 194 16.33 8.88 -8.52
CA SER A 194 16.28 8.44 -7.13
C SER A 194 16.21 6.92 -6.98
N VAL A 195 15.95 6.17 -8.05
CA VAL A 195 15.82 4.71 -8.08
C VAL A 195 17.11 4.07 -8.56
N ALA A 196 17.61 4.48 -9.72
CA ALA A 196 18.89 4.05 -10.26
C ALA A 196 19.51 5.19 -11.07
N ASP A 197 20.85 5.30 -11.02
CA ASP A 197 21.59 6.28 -11.81
C ASP A 197 23.01 5.78 -12.12
N ALA A 198 23.60 6.36 -13.17
CA ALA A 198 24.99 6.17 -13.55
C ALA A 198 25.69 7.54 -13.47
N LEU A 199 26.62 7.69 -12.51
CA LEU A 199 27.30 8.94 -12.21
C LEU A 199 28.81 8.72 -12.05
N LEU A 200 29.61 9.59 -12.64
CA LEU A 200 31.06 9.63 -12.38
C LEU A 200 31.34 10.02 -10.92
N GLU A 201 32.56 9.79 -10.45
CA GLU A 201 33.00 10.25 -9.12
C GLU A 201 32.87 11.78 -8.93
N THR A 202 32.81 12.53 -10.05
CA THR A 202 32.59 13.99 -10.08
C THR A 202 31.13 14.39 -9.89
N GLY A 203 30.19 13.44 -9.93
CA GLY A 203 28.75 13.66 -9.89
C GLY A 203 28.14 14.08 -11.23
N GLU A 204 28.91 14.01 -12.32
CA GLU A 204 28.42 14.17 -13.69
C GLU A 204 27.81 12.85 -14.20
N ASP A 205 26.89 12.95 -15.16
CA ASP A 205 26.22 11.79 -15.73
C ASP A 205 27.24 10.89 -16.45
N ASP A 206 27.24 9.62 -16.06
CA ASP A 206 27.89 8.52 -16.78
C ASP A 206 26.83 7.71 -17.53
N GLU A 207 27.26 6.87 -18.46
CA GLU A 207 26.37 6.01 -19.24
C GLU A 207 26.08 4.69 -18.48
N PHE A 208 24.86 4.16 -18.61
CA PHE A 208 24.57 2.81 -18.12
C PHE A 208 25.25 1.76 -18.99
N PHE A 209 25.50 0.59 -18.42
CA PHE A 209 25.80 -0.61 -19.19
C PHE A 209 24.55 -1.46 -19.30
N VAL A 210 24.19 -1.89 -20.51
CA VAL A 210 22.98 -2.68 -20.76
C VAL A 210 23.35 -4.01 -21.38
N LEU A 211 22.86 -5.09 -20.76
CA LEU A 211 23.00 -6.46 -21.25
C LEU A 211 21.63 -7.01 -21.63
N VAL A 212 21.56 -7.76 -22.73
CA VAL A 212 20.41 -8.59 -23.11
C VAL A 212 20.87 -10.04 -23.11
N ASP A 213 20.27 -10.87 -22.26
CA ASP A 213 20.67 -12.27 -22.01
C ASP A 213 22.17 -12.45 -21.75
N GLY A 214 22.79 -11.46 -21.08
CA GLY A 214 24.21 -11.45 -20.73
C GLY A 214 25.16 -10.95 -21.82
N GLU A 215 24.66 -10.51 -22.98
CA GLU A 215 25.45 -9.87 -24.04
C GLU A 215 25.25 -8.35 -24.01
N GLU A 216 26.33 -7.58 -24.10
CA GLU A 216 26.29 -6.11 -24.13
C GLU A 216 25.67 -5.61 -25.44
N VAL A 217 24.74 -4.66 -25.32
CA VAL A 217 24.03 -4.08 -26.47
C VAL A 217 24.10 -2.56 -26.48
N ASP A 218 23.98 -2.00 -27.68
CA ASP A 218 23.75 -0.56 -27.85
C ASP A 218 22.31 -0.21 -27.43
N PHE A 219 22.14 0.96 -26.81
CA PHE A 219 20.85 1.52 -26.43
C PHE A 219 20.81 3.04 -26.68
N SER A 220 19.62 3.62 -26.63
CA SER A 220 19.44 5.08 -26.68
C SER A 220 19.08 5.59 -25.30
N GLU A 221 19.70 6.70 -24.89
CA GLU A 221 19.43 7.33 -23.62
C GLU A 221 19.03 8.80 -23.77
N ASP A 222 17.94 9.18 -23.10
CA ASP A 222 17.56 10.56 -22.87
C ASP A 222 17.72 10.91 -21.39
N VAL A 223 18.51 11.94 -21.13
CA VAL A 223 18.90 12.33 -19.78
C VAL A 223 18.19 13.61 -19.37
N SER A 224 17.50 13.58 -18.22
CA SER A 224 16.88 14.75 -17.61
C SER A 224 17.42 14.98 -16.20
N SER A 225 16.98 16.05 -15.53
CA SER A 225 17.36 16.31 -14.14
C SER A 225 16.69 15.39 -13.12
N THR A 226 15.63 14.68 -13.50
CA THR A 226 14.81 13.87 -12.59
C THR A 226 14.84 12.39 -12.95
N ASP A 227 14.96 12.08 -14.23
CA ASP A 227 14.79 10.73 -14.78
C ASP A 227 15.84 10.44 -15.87
N ARG A 228 16.10 9.15 -16.08
CA ARG A 228 16.88 8.56 -17.18
C ARG A 228 15.93 7.72 -18.01
N THR A 229 15.82 8.00 -19.31
CA THR A 229 14.95 7.23 -20.22
C THR A 229 15.80 6.41 -21.16
N LEU A 230 15.72 5.08 -21.04
CA LEU A 230 16.50 4.13 -21.85
C LEU A 230 15.58 3.45 -22.86
N THR A 231 16.02 3.32 -24.12
CA THR A 231 15.35 2.51 -25.15
C THR A 231 16.29 1.41 -25.62
N ILE A 232 15.92 0.17 -25.36
CA ILE A 232 16.74 -1.02 -25.52
C ILE A 232 16.05 -1.96 -26.51
N ALA A 233 16.73 -2.31 -27.60
CA ALA A 233 16.20 -3.26 -28.58
C ALA A 233 16.51 -4.70 -28.16
N PHE A 234 15.60 -5.64 -28.42
CA PHE A 234 15.79 -7.06 -28.18
C PHE A 234 15.25 -7.90 -29.33
N GLN A 235 15.72 -9.15 -29.43
CA GLN A 235 15.26 -10.13 -30.42
C GLN A 235 14.21 -11.06 -29.82
N ALA A 236 13.44 -11.72 -30.69
CA ALA A 236 12.52 -12.76 -30.28
C ALA A 236 13.24 -13.86 -29.45
N GLY A 237 12.65 -14.21 -28.31
CA GLY A 237 13.21 -15.19 -27.38
C GLY A 237 14.15 -14.63 -26.31
N ALA A 238 14.37 -13.32 -26.26
CA ALA A 238 15.05 -12.69 -25.12
C ALA A 238 14.24 -12.83 -23.84
N GLU A 239 14.92 -13.10 -22.73
CA GLU A 239 14.31 -13.40 -21.42
C GLU A 239 14.70 -12.36 -20.36
N GLU A 240 15.91 -11.79 -20.46
CA GLU A 240 16.46 -10.89 -19.44
C GLU A 240 17.14 -9.68 -20.06
N ILE A 241 16.89 -8.51 -19.47
CA ILE A 241 17.64 -7.28 -19.71
C ILE A 241 18.22 -6.82 -18.38
N GLU A 242 19.54 -6.64 -18.31
CA GLU A 242 20.21 -6.11 -17.12
C GLU A 242 20.73 -4.70 -17.39
N ILE A 243 20.39 -3.75 -16.51
CA ILE A 243 20.80 -2.35 -16.60
C ILE A 243 21.69 -2.03 -15.41
N ILE A 244 22.99 -1.88 -15.65
CA ILE A 244 24.02 -1.70 -14.63
C ILE A 244 24.39 -0.22 -14.55
N GLY A 245 24.27 0.34 -13.35
CA GLY A 245 24.62 1.72 -13.06
C GLY A 245 25.66 1.83 -11.94
N THR A 246 25.66 2.99 -11.28
CA THR A 246 26.54 3.24 -10.13
C THR A 246 25.88 3.00 -8.79
N PHE A 247 24.56 3.04 -8.75
CA PHE A 247 23.77 2.56 -7.63
C PHE A 247 22.38 2.14 -8.09
N VAL A 248 21.78 1.27 -7.29
CA VAL A 248 20.35 0.97 -7.34
C VAL A 248 19.80 1.06 -5.91
N VAL A 249 18.60 1.60 -5.74
CA VAL A 249 17.96 1.66 -4.43
C VAL A 249 17.26 0.33 -4.13
N PRO A 250 17.58 -0.34 -3.00
CA PRO A 250 16.79 -1.48 -2.53
C PRO A 250 15.36 -1.05 -2.21
N GLU A 251 14.39 -1.95 -2.38
CA GLU A 251 12.97 -1.81 -1.99
C GLU A 251 12.73 -1.60 -0.47
N PHE A 252 13.76 -1.24 0.29
CA PHE A 252 13.71 -1.06 1.74
C PHE A 252 14.27 0.29 2.20
N GLY A 253 14.25 1.32 1.35
CA GLY A 253 14.63 2.68 1.76
C GLY A 253 13.75 3.21 2.91
N THR A 254 12.43 3.02 2.83
CA THR A 254 11.48 3.58 3.80
C THR A 254 11.33 2.71 5.04
N ILE A 255 11.21 1.39 4.87
CA ILE A 255 11.03 0.45 5.99
C ILE A 255 12.33 0.34 6.80
N ALA A 256 13.49 0.22 6.15
CA ALA A 256 14.76 0.20 6.89
C ALA A 256 15.03 1.55 7.57
N ALA A 257 14.72 2.69 6.92
CA ALA A 257 14.83 4.01 7.56
C ALA A 257 13.84 4.18 8.73
N MET A 258 12.63 3.65 8.65
CA MET A 258 11.65 3.65 9.74
C MET A 258 12.13 2.80 10.92
N ILE A 259 12.59 1.57 10.66
CA ILE A 259 13.15 0.69 11.70
C ILE A 259 14.38 1.34 12.32
N LEU A 260 15.27 1.91 11.51
CA LEU A 260 16.46 2.63 11.97
C LEU A 260 16.08 3.86 12.81
N ALA A 261 15.12 4.66 12.37
CA ALA A 261 14.63 5.84 13.11
C ALA A 261 14.00 5.44 14.44
N VAL A 262 13.14 4.41 14.46
CA VAL A 262 12.53 3.87 15.68
C VAL A 262 13.60 3.32 16.62
N ALA A 263 14.61 2.63 16.10
CA ALA A 263 15.73 2.10 16.89
C ALA A 263 16.54 3.24 17.55
N ILE A 264 16.89 4.28 16.78
CA ILE A 264 17.62 5.44 17.28
C ILE A 264 16.82 6.18 18.37
N VAL A 265 15.53 6.45 18.12
CA VAL A 265 14.65 7.10 19.10
C VAL A 265 14.55 6.28 20.38
N SER A 266 14.43 4.95 20.27
CA SER A 266 14.36 4.03 21.41
C SER A 266 15.64 4.05 22.24
N ILE A 267 16.81 4.02 21.59
CA ILE A 267 18.12 4.09 22.27
C ILE A 267 18.27 5.40 23.03
N ILE A 268 17.91 6.53 22.42
CA ILE A 268 17.98 7.86 23.07
C ILE A 268 17.02 7.91 24.26
N ALA A 269 15.78 7.45 24.10
CA ALA A 269 14.77 7.45 25.17
C ALA A 269 15.21 6.60 26.38
N VAL A 270 15.72 5.39 26.13
CA VAL A 270 16.24 4.50 27.18
C VAL A 270 17.47 5.11 27.84
N SER A 271 18.41 5.65 27.06
CA SER A 271 19.65 6.25 27.56
C SER A 271 19.39 7.51 28.39
N ALA A 272 18.46 8.37 27.95
CA ALA A 272 18.08 9.58 28.67
C ALA A 272 17.33 9.27 29.99
N LYS A 273 16.53 8.20 30.01
CA LYS A 273 15.83 7.75 31.22
C LYS A 273 16.76 7.01 32.19
N SER A 274 17.79 6.34 31.67
CA SER A 274 18.83 5.65 32.43
C SER A 274 19.95 6.62 32.86
N ARG A 275 19.62 7.62 33.68
CA ARG A 275 20.62 8.17 34.61
C ARG A 275 20.96 7.06 35.60
N LEU A 276 21.94 6.23 35.25
CA LEU A 276 22.54 5.22 36.13
C LEU A 276 23.09 5.94 37.36
N SER A 277 22.32 5.97 38.43
CA SER A 277 22.81 6.26 39.77
C SER A 277 23.70 5.10 40.19
N ILE A 278 24.97 5.13 39.77
CA ILE A 278 26.01 4.26 40.30
C ILE A 278 26.32 4.81 41.68
N MET A 279 25.57 4.34 42.68
CA MET A 279 25.79 4.71 44.07
C MET A 279 27.08 4.03 44.55
N PRO A 280 28.13 4.78 44.94
CA PRO A 280 29.37 4.16 45.40
C PRO A 280 29.13 3.58 46.79
N ARG A 281 29.37 2.27 46.95
CA ARG A 281 29.42 1.64 48.26
C ARG A 281 30.79 1.92 48.88
N TYR A 282 30.78 2.62 50.01
CA TYR A 282 31.86 2.63 50.99
C TYR A 282 31.67 1.46 51.97
#